data_AF-A0A8K0I924-F1
#
_entry.id   AF-A0A8K0I924-F1
#
_cell.length_a   1.000
_cell.length_b   1.000
_cell.length_c   1.000
_cell.angle_alpha   90.00
_cell.angle_beta   90.00
_cell.angle_gamma   90.00
#
_symmetry.space_group_name_H-M   'P 1'
#
loop_
_entity.id
_entity.type
_entity.pdbx_description
1 polymer ?
#
loop_
_entity_poly.entity_id
_entity_poly.type
_entity_poly.pdbx_seq_one_letter_code
_entity_poly.pdbx_strand_id
1 'polypeptide(L)'
;MVVRMAKREEEMKEIRAKTTEELNEEVIDLKGELFMLRLQKSARNEFKSSEFGRMRKRIARMLTVKREREIEEGINKRLSRQLDKKWKKSIVVRPPPSLRKKQEEQKAAEAEKST
;
A
#
# COMPACT_ATOMS: atom_id res chain seq x y z
N MET A 1 2.45 18.80 18.19
CA MET A 1 2.28 18.86 16.72
C MET A 1 3.56 18.56 15.93
N VAL A 2 4.72 19.00 16.44
CA VAL A 2 6.04 18.86 15.79
C VAL A 2 6.38 17.42 15.38
N VAL A 3 6.21 16.44 16.28
CA VAL A 3 6.53 15.02 16.00
C VAL A 3 5.72 14.43 14.83
N ARG A 4 4.45 14.82 14.68
CA ARG A 4 3.58 14.34 13.59
C ARG A 4 3.92 15.00 12.25
N MET A 5 4.52 16.19 12.29
CA MET A 5 5.02 16.89 11.11
C MET A 5 6.31 16.26 10.62
N ALA A 6 7.27 16.02 11.52
CA ALA A 6 8.53 15.33 11.21
C ALA A 6 8.31 13.96 10.54
N LYS A 7 7.46 13.11 11.12
CA LYS A 7 7.11 11.80 10.53
C LYS A 7 6.53 11.89 9.12
N ARG A 8 5.79 12.96 8.82
CA ARG A 8 5.22 13.15 7.48
C ARG A 8 6.29 13.55 6.48
N GLU A 9 7.23 14.39 6.89
CA GLU A 9 8.35 14.81 6.04
C GLU A 9 9.27 13.65 5.72
N GLU A 10 9.58 12.81 6.72
CA GLU A 10 10.30 11.55 6.53
C GLU A 10 9.55 10.63 5.55
N GLU A 11 8.27 10.37 5.78
CA GLU A 11 7.42 9.57 4.87
C GLU A 11 7.42 10.14 3.44
N MET A 12 7.42 11.46 3.27
CA MET A 12 7.46 12.09 1.94
C MET A 12 8.82 11.92 1.25
N LYS A 13 9.92 12.01 2.00
CA LYS A 13 11.27 11.75 1.47
C LYS A 13 11.40 10.29 1.01
N GLU A 14 10.91 9.34 1.81
CA GLU A 14 10.88 7.92 1.46
C GLU A 14 10.07 7.66 0.19
N ILE A 15 8.86 8.22 0.09
CA ILE A 15 7.99 8.02 -1.09
C ILE A 15 8.67 8.58 -2.35
N ARG A 16 9.34 9.73 -2.26
CA ARG A 16 10.01 10.35 -3.41
C ARG A 16 11.27 9.59 -3.84
N ALA A 17 11.95 8.91 -2.93
CA ALA A 17 13.13 8.10 -3.23
C ALA A 17 12.79 6.81 -4.01
N LYS A 18 11.58 6.28 -3.86
CA LYS A 18 11.14 5.02 -4.51
C LYS A 18 10.92 5.17 -6.01
N THR A 19 11.10 4.07 -6.73
CA THR A 19 10.78 4.01 -8.17
C THR A 19 9.27 3.99 -8.41
N THR A 20 8.84 4.25 -9.65
CA THR A 20 7.40 4.23 -10.00
C THR A 20 6.78 2.85 -9.89
N GLU A 21 7.57 1.80 -10.12
CA GLU A 21 7.16 0.39 -10.01
C GLU A 21 6.95 0.01 -8.54
N GLU A 22 7.94 0.29 -7.69
CA GLU A 22 7.86 0.06 -6.24
C GLU A 22 6.66 0.80 -5.62
N LEU A 23 6.39 2.03 -6.06
CA LEU A 23 5.21 2.79 -5.61
C LEU A 23 3.90 2.08 -5.98
N ASN A 24 3.82 1.49 -7.17
CA ASN A 24 2.61 0.77 -7.59
C ASN A 24 2.41 -0.50 -6.77
N GLU A 25 3.49 -1.24 -6.51
CA GLU A 25 3.45 -2.45 -5.67
C GLU A 25 3.04 -2.13 -4.24
N GLU A 26 3.64 -1.10 -3.63
CA GLU A 26 3.32 -0.68 -2.28
C GLU A 26 1.87 -0.19 -2.17
N VAL A 27 1.35 0.49 -3.19
CA VAL A 27 -0.07 0.87 -3.25
C VAL A 27 -0.98 -0.37 -3.25
N ILE A 28 -0.62 -1.43 -3.97
CA ILE A 28 -1.39 -2.68 -4.01
C ILE A 28 -1.36 -3.37 -2.65
N ASP A 29 -0.17 -3.49 -2.06
CA ASP A 29 0.02 -4.16 -0.78
C ASP A 29 -0.71 -3.42 0.36
N LEU A 30 -0.60 -2.09 0.44
CA LEU A 30 -1.35 -1.29 1.44
C LEU A 30 -2.87 -1.38 1.26
N LYS A 31 -3.37 -1.49 0.02
CA LYS A 31 -4.81 -1.71 -0.23
C LYS A 31 -5.25 -3.08 0.26
N GLY A 32 -4.42 -4.11 0.10
CA GLY A 32 -4.64 -5.45 0.64
C GLY A 32 -4.69 -5.45 2.17
N GLU A 33 -3.74 -4.78 2.83
CA GLU A 33 -3.75 -4.63 4.29
C GLU A 33 -4.98 -3.85 4.78
N LEU A 34 -5.39 -2.80 4.06
CA LEU A 34 -6.59 -2.04 4.40
C LEU A 34 -7.87 -2.89 4.26
N PHE A 35 -7.87 -3.88 3.38
CA PHE A 35 -8.95 -4.87 3.30
C PHE A 35 -8.95 -5.80 4.53
N MET A 36 -7.78 -6.27 4.96
CA MET A 36 -7.67 -7.09 6.18
C MET A 36 -8.10 -6.35 7.43
N LEU A 37 -7.73 -5.07 7.59
CA LEU A 37 -8.22 -4.25 8.70
C LEU A 37 -9.74 -4.09 8.67
N ARG A 38 -10.35 -3.99 7.47
CA ARG A 38 -11.82 -3.95 7.34
C ARG A 38 -12.45 -5.28 7.78
N LEU A 39 -11.86 -6.41 7.42
CA LEU A 39 -12.31 -7.74 7.86
C LEU A 39 -12.17 -7.92 9.37
N GLN A 40 -11.05 -7.49 9.96
CA GLN A 40 -10.87 -7.53 11.41
C GLN A 40 -11.92 -6.67 12.14
N LYS A 41 -12.22 -5.49 11.60
CA LYS A 41 -13.27 -4.61 12.12
C LYS A 41 -14.64 -5.27 12.06
N SER A 42 -15.00 -5.93 10.95
CA SER A 42 -16.30 -6.62 10.84
C SER A 42 -16.38 -7.83 11.76
N ALA A 43 -15.27 -8.56 11.94
CA ALA A 43 -15.17 -9.69 12.87
C ALA A 43 -15.20 -9.27 14.36
N ARG A 44 -15.23 -7.97 14.65
CA ARG A 44 -15.17 -7.40 16.02
C ARG A 44 -13.90 -7.80 16.79
N ASN A 45 -12.82 -8.10 16.09
CA ASN A 45 -11.51 -8.31 16.69
C ASN A 45 -10.93 -6.97 17.17
N GLU A 46 -9.91 -7.01 18.02
CA GLU A 46 -9.18 -5.82 18.43
C GLU A 46 -8.36 -5.26 17.26
N PHE A 47 -8.54 -3.97 16.96
CA PHE A 47 -7.78 -3.28 15.92
C PHE A 47 -7.51 -1.82 16.30
N LYS A 48 -6.48 -1.23 15.70
CA LYS A 48 -6.12 0.19 15.88
C LYS A 48 -6.87 1.06 14.87
N SER A 49 -7.81 1.88 15.32
CA SER A 49 -8.63 2.75 14.46
C SER A 49 -7.82 3.83 13.71
N SER A 50 -6.69 4.25 14.29
CA SER A 50 -5.76 5.23 13.70
C SER A 50 -5.11 4.72 12.41
N GLU A 51 -4.91 3.41 12.27
CA GLU A 51 -4.24 2.80 11.10
C GLU A 51 -5.06 2.97 9.82
N PHE A 52 -6.40 2.94 9.89
CA PHE A 52 -7.26 3.26 8.74
C PHE A 52 -6.94 4.63 8.15
N GLY A 53 -6.81 5.64 9.03
CA GLY A 53 -6.49 7.00 8.61
C GLY A 53 -5.07 7.11 8.07
N ARG A 54 -4.11 6.47 8.74
CA ARG A 54 -2.69 6.47 8.35
C ARG A 54 -2.49 5.83 6.97
N MET A 55 -3.01 4.63 6.75
CA MET A 55 -2.84 3.88 5.51
C MET A 55 -3.51 4.59 4.33
N ARG A 56 -4.75 5.09 4.49
CA ARG A 56 -5.41 5.87 3.43
C ARG A 56 -4.62 7.12 3.05
N LYS A 57 -4.09 7.83 4.05
CA LYS A 57 -3.25 9.02 3.81
C LYS A 57 -1.93 8.67 3.12
N ARG A 58 -1.30 7.54 3.47
CA ARG A 58 -0.08 7.05 2.80
C ARG A 58 -0.35 6.72 1.32
N ILE A 59 -1.43 5.99 1.02
CA ILE A 59 -1.84 5.69 -0.36
C ILE A 59 -2.07 6.98 -1.15
N ALA A 60 -2.76 7.96 -0.56
CA ALA A 60 -3.00 9.25 -1.21
C ALA A 60 -1.70 9.97 -1.59
N ARG A 61 -0.71 9.99 -0.68
CA ARG A 61 0.60 10.61 -0.94
C ARG A 61 1.39 9.91 -2.04
N MET A 62 1.35 8.58 -2.10
CA MET A 62 2.02 7.84 -3.19
C MET A 62 1.38 8.15 -4.54
N LEU A 63 0.05 8.22 -4.59
CA LEU A 63 -0.68 8.56 -5.82
C LEU A 63 -0.45 10.02 -6.25
N THR A 64 -0.28 10.96 -5.30
CA THR A 64 0.09 12.34 -5.65
C THR A 64 1.48 12.42 -6.24
N VAL A 65 2.49 11.75 -5.64
CA VAL A 65 3.87 11.74 -6.19
C VAL A 65 3.90 11.08 -7.57
N LYS A 66 3.16 9.98 -7.77
CA LYS A 66 3.01 9.36 -9.10
C LYS A 66 2.44 10.36 -10.11
N ARG A 67 1.42 11.14 -9.73
CA ARG A 67 0.80 12.13 -10.62
C ARG A 67 1.72 13.33 -10.87
N GLU A 68 2.49 13.78 -9.89
CA GLU A 68 3.52 14.81 -10.06
C GLU A 68 4.54 14.38 -11.14
N ARG A 69 5.05 13.15 -11.07
CA ARG A 69 5.94 12.58 -12.09
C ARG A 69 5.32 12.55 -13.49
N GLU A 70 4.06 12.11 -13.61
CA GLU A 70 3.34 12.15 -14.90
C GLU A 70 3.20 13.57 -15.47
N ILE A 71 3.11 14.59 -14.60
CA ILE A 71 3.02 15.99 -15.04
C ILE A 71 4.38 16.49 -15.51
N GLU A 72 5.47 16.13 -14.82
CA GLU A 72 6.85 16.42 -15.23
C GLU A 72 7.19 15.79 -16.60
N GLU A 73 6.67 14.59 -16.87
CA GLU A 73 6.78 13.91 -18.17
C GLU A 73 5.90 14.55 -19.27
N GLY A 74 5.05 15.53 -18.95
CA GLY A 74 4.17 16.20 -19.91
C GLY A 74 2.91 15.42 -20.28
N ILE A 75 2.49 14.44 -19.46
CA ILE A 75 1.32 13.61 -19.75
C ILE A 75 0.01 14.38 -19.53
N ASN A 76 -0.72 14.58 -20.63
CA ASN A 76 -2.06 15.15 -20.63
C ASN A 76 -3.06 14.36 -19.76
N LYS A 77 -4.03 15.06 -19.14
CA LYS A 77 -5.04 14.44 -18.26
C LYS A 77 -5.79 13.27 -18.89
N ARG A 78 -6.08 13.35 -20.20
CA ARG A 78 -6.80 12.30 -20.94
C ARG A 78 -5.95 11.03 -21.06
N LEU A 79 -4.67 11.18 -21.40
CA LEU A 79 -3.74 10.07 -21.54
C LEU A 79 -3.48 9.40 -20.19
N SER A 80 -3.27 10.18 -19.13
CA SER A 80 -3.13 9.68 -17.75
C SER A 80 -4.33 8.82 -17.32
N ARG A 81 -5.57 9.26 -17.59
CA ARG A 81 -6.78 8.47 -17.30
C ARG A 81 -6.84 7.15 -18.09
N GLN A 82 -6.39 7.14 -19.33
CA GLN A 82 -6.35 5.92 -20.14
C GLN A 82 -5.31 4.94 -19.60
N LEU A 83 -4.12 5.44 -19.24
CA LEU A 83 -3.05 4.65 -18.62
C LEU A 83 -3.49 4.09 -17.26
N ASP A 84 -4.10 4.90 -16.39
CA ASP A 84 -4.62 4.47 -15.08
C ASP A 84 -5.71 3.39 -15.23
N LYS A 85 -6.62 3.51 -16.21
CA LYS A 85 -7.61 2.46 -16.51
C LYS A 85 -6.95 1.17 -16.97
N LYS A 86 -5.96 1.26 -17.88
CA LYS A 86 -5.21 0.10 -18.38
C LYS A 86 -4.48 -0.60 -17.23
N TRP A 87 -3.82 0.18 -16.37
CA TRP A 87 -3.14 -0.33 -15.18
C TRP A 87 -4.12 -0.99 -14.21
N LYS A 88 -5.24 -0.35 -13.86
CA LYS A 88 -6.25 -0.95 -12.98
C LYS A 88 -6.79 -2.28 -13.51
N LYS A 89 -6.93 -2.42 -14.83
CA LYS A 89 -7.35 -3.67 -15.47
C LYS A 89 -6.27 -4.77 -15.39
N SER A 90 -4.99 -4.41 -15.36
CA SER A 90 -3.89 -5.38 -15.26
C SER A 90 -3.57 -5.82 -13.83
N ILE A 91 -4.18 -5.22 -12.81
CA ILE A 91 -3.92 -5.60 -11.40
C ILE A 91 -4.47 -6.99 -11.13
N VAL A 92 -3.58 -7.92 -10.80
CA VAL A 92 -3.94 -9.25 -10.28
C VAL A 92 -4.05 -9.16 -8.75
N VAL A 93 -5.17 -9.62 -8.21
CA VAL A 93 -5.39 -9.64 -6.75
C VAL A 93 -4.46 -10.65 -6.12
N ARG A 94 -3.67 -10.19 -5.13
CA ARG A 94 -2.74 -11.03 -4.39
C ARG A 94 -2.95 -10.89 -2.88
N PRO A 95 -2.67 -11.93 -2.07
CA PRO A 95 -2.75 -11.82 -0.62
C PRO A 95 -1.76 -10.75 -0.12
N PRO A 96 -2.16 -9.92 0.86
CA PRO A 96 -1.27 -8.90 1.43
C PRO A 96 -0.04 -9.54 2.08
N PRO A 97 1.11 -8.83 2.10
CA PRO A 97 2.37 -9.36 2.62
C PRO A 97 2.28 -9.88 4.06
N SER A 98 1.52 -9.19 4.91
CA SER A 98 1.29 -9.60 6.30
C SER A 98 0.62 -10.96 6.45
N LEU A 99 -0.27 -11.33 5.52
CA LEU A 99 -0.87 -12.66 5.49
C LEU A 99 0.08 -13.71 4.94
N ARG A 100 0.83 -13.39 3.89
CA ARG A 100 1.83 -14.30 3.31
C ARG A 100 2.86 -14.72 4.35
N LYS A 101 3.41 -13.76 5.09
CA LYS A 101 4.37 -14.01 6.18
C LYS A 101 3.79 -14.95 7.25
N LYS A 102 2.55 -14.72 7.69
CA LYS A 102 1.88 -15.61 8.66
C LYS A 102 1.71 -17.03 8.13
N GLN A 103 1.38 -17.19 6.85
CA GLN A 103 1.24 -18.51 6.24
C GLN A 103 2.59 -19.22 6.11
N GLU A 104 3.65 -18.48 5.78
CA GLU A 104 5.02 -19.00 5.71
C GLU A 104 5.51 -19.47 7.08
N GLU A 105 5.31 -18.66 8.12
CA GLU A 105 5.64 -19.01 9.52
C GLU A 105 4.88 -20.25 9.99
N GLN A 106 3.58 -20.35 9.69
CA GLN A 106 2.76 -21.51 10.03
C GLN A 106 3.26 -22.79 9.34
N LYS A 107 3.56 -22.71 8.04
CA LYS A 107 4.10 -23.84 7.28
C LYS A 107 5.47 -24.27 7.78
N ALA A 108 6.34 -23.34 8.15
CA ALA A 108 7.63 -23.65 8.74
C ALA A 108 7.47 -24.39 10.08
N ALA A 109 6.58 -23.91 10.95
CA ALA A 109 6.29 -24.55 12.23
C ALA A 109 5.63 -25.94 12.09
N GLU A 110 4.85 -26.17 11.03
CA GLU A 110 4.28 -27.49 10.71
C GLU A 110 5.35 -28.46 10.16
N ALA A 111 6.29 -27.95 9.36
CA ALA A 111 7.41 -28.74 8.86
C ALA A 111 8.35 -29.17 10.00
N GLU A 112 8.68 -28.27 10.92
CA GLU A 112 9.49 -28.58 12.11
C GLU A 112 8.82 -29.57 13.07
N LYS A 113 7.48 -29.58 13.13
CA LYS A 113 6.73 -30.55 13.95
C LYS A 113 6.58 -31.92 13.31
N SER A 114 6.85 -32.05 12.01
CA SER A 114 6.74 -33.31 11.27
C SER A 114 8.08 -34.02 11.04
N THR A 115 9.18 -33.36 11.42
CA THR A 115 10.53 -33.92 11.64
C THR A 115 10.77 -34.27 13.09
#